data_AF-A0A0N4UNN7-F1
#
_entry.id   AF-A0A0N4UNN7-F1
#
_cell.length_a   1.000
_cell.length_b   1.000
_cell.length_c   1.000
_cell.angle_alpha   90.00
_cell.angle_beta   90.00
_cell.angle_gamma   90.00
#
_symmetry.space_group_name_H-M   'P 1'
#
loop_
_entity.id
_entity.type
_entity.pdbx_description
1 polymer ?
#
loop_
_entity_poly.entity_id
_entity_poly.type
_entity_poly.pdbx_seq_one_letter_code
_entity_poly.pdbx_strand_id
1 'polypeptide(L)'
;MENILENIGKFEKCSICGDVADGYHYGVLSCRGCNAFFRRAVTYGIKYCCRREGNCLVDKSFNYLNLFFGLSDLIFDYYAILIILGARCACRACRLKKCEMVGMDRRAVQPKRESGFKQSCSSFSSYKQTMPNYDINPVISLRNASFIECLVNDYNEQKIRRHMMLCSCIEEILTDNIEKILKKPAIGFDYLIIFKVQMVLMFEWVFKLEDFRSIESALDKAQLLRAFALRYLLLDNIFHTVELGYHDKIILVNNSYIVPGNPPELSDEKNQNRAIQTMMYGENSFRLITELIVPMIQMNLTAGEMMALRLIIFWNLNGLSLSSKTKSIAQSSSNRVVIELHKWYNEQKFEDTDTRFGNLLLFIPLLTVCLFALISFLFIFLFYIFVPGSLHLMLYYIRIFIN
;
A
#
# COMPACT_ATOMS: atom_id res chain seq x y z
N MET A 1 -36.11 -9.28 24.23
CA MET A 1 -34.75 -8.80 23.89
C MET A 1 -33.83 -9.93 23.43
N GLU A 2 -34.06 -11.18 23.83
CA GLU A 2 -33.23 -12.33 23.43
C GLU A 2 -33.27 -12.67 21.92
N ASN A 3 -34.33 -12.31 21.17
CA ASN A 3 -34.43 -12.63 19.74
C ASN A 3 -33.70 -11.68 18.77
N ILE A 4 -33.09 -10.59 19.25
CA ILE A 4 -32.37 -9.64 18.37
C ILE A 4 -30.86 -9.94 18.32
N LEU A 5 -30.33 -10.67 19.30
CA LEU A 5 -28.89 -10.96 19.39
C LEU A 5 -28.42 -12.12 18.51
N GLU A 6 -29.30 -12.98 17.99
CA GLU A 6 -28.88 -14.10 17.13
C GLU A 6 -28.64 -13.73 15.65
N ASN A 7 -29.02 -12.53 15.20
CA ASN A 7 -28.87 -12.14 13.78
C ASN A 7 -27.72 -11.17 13.47
N ILE A 8 -26.87 -10.85 14.45
CA ILE A 8 -25.65 -10.06 14.20
C ILE A 8 -24.47 -11.05 14.07
N GLY A 9 -24.10 -11.40 12.84
CA GLY A 9 -22.71 -11.79 12.57
C GLY A 9 -22.40 -12.90 11.56
N LYS A 10 -23.37 -13.62 10.99
CA LYS A 10 -23.06 -14.55 9.88
C LYS A 10 -22.98 -13.78 8.56
N PHE A 11 -21.83 -13.17 8.28
CA PHE A 11 -21.53 -12.72 6.93
C PHE A 11 -21.50 -13.93 5.99
N GLU A 12 -22.44 -14.01 5.06
CA GLU A 12 -22.47 -15.10 4.09
C GLU A 12 -21.28 -14.99 3.12
N LYS A 13 -20.73 -16.14 2.71
CA LYS A 13 -19.53 -16.19 1.86
C LYS A 13 -19.91 -16.32 0.39
N CYS A 14 -19.16 -15.63 -0.46
CA CYS A 14 -19.24 -15.70 -1.91
C CYS A 14 -18.92 -17.13 -2.39
N SER A 15 -19.88 -17.78 -3.04
CA SER A 15 -19.74 -19.15 -3.54
C SER A 15 -18.61 -19.33 -4.56
N ILE A 16 -18.12 -18.23 -5.16
CA ILE A 16 -17.05 -18.25 -6.16
C ILE A 16 -15.66 -18.13 -5.51
N CYS A 17 -15.42 -17.15 -4.66
CA CYS A 17 -14.06 -16.84 -4.18
C CYS A 17 -13.91 -16.83 -2.66
N GLY A 18 -14.95 -17.17 -1.90
CA GLY A 18 -14.91 -17.21 -0.43
C GLY A 18 -14.88 -15.83 0.26
N ASP A 19 -14.92 -14.74 -0.51
CA ASP A 19 -15.00 -13.38 0.01
C ASP A 19 -16.37 -13.09 0.63
N VAL A 20 -16.56 -11.95 1.31
CA VAL A 20 -17.87 -11.56 1.85
C VAL A 20 -18.86 -11.38 0.69
N ALA A 21 -19.95 -12.14 0.70
CA ALA A 21 -21.04 -11.94 -0.24
C ALA A 21 -21.84 -10.69 0.15
N ASP A 22 -22.26 -9.92 -0.84
CA ASP A 22 -23.13 -8.76 -0.63
C ASP A 22 -24.55 -8.99 -1.17
N GLY A 23 -24.82 -10.16 -1.73
CA GLY A 23 -26.15 -10.59 -2.16
C GLY A 23 -26.12 -11.60 -3.30
N TYR A 24 -27.30 -11.93 -3.80
CA TYR A 24 -27.48 -12.79 -4.96
C TYR A 24 -27.32 -11.97 -6.25
N HIS A 25 -26.34 -12.34 -7.06
CA HIS A 25 -26.11 -11.74 -8.38
C HIS A 25 -26.14 -12.84 -9.44
N TYR A 26 -26.99 -12.68 -10.45
CA TYR A 26 -27.19 -13.67 -11.52
C TYR A 26 -27.53 -15.08 -11.00
N GLY A 27 -28.31 -15.16 -9.93
CA GLY A 27 -28.78 -16.41 -9.33
C GLY A 27 -27.87 -16.97 -8.22
N VAL A 28 -26.71 -16.36 -7.96
CA VAL A 28 -25.73 -16.90 -6.99
C VAL A 28 -25.32 -15.87 -5.95
N LEU A 29 -25.31 -16.30 -4.69
CA LEU A 29 -24.72 -15.56 -3.59
C LEU A 29 -23.23 -15.29 -3.86
N SER A 30 -22.89 -14.02 -4.09
CA SER A 30 -21.55 -13.64 -4.53
C SER A 30 -21.13 -12.29 -3.99
N CYS A 31 -19.83 -12.02 -4.03
CA CYS A 31 -19.30 -10.70 -3.73
C CYS A 31 -19.38 -9.78 -4.96
N ARG A 32 -19.38 -8.46 -4.74
CA ARG A 32 -19.27 -7.42 -5.78
C ARG A 32 -18.21 -7.73 -6.83
N GLY A 33 -17.06 -8.24 -6.40
CA GLY A 33 -15.94 -8.55 -7.28
C GLY A 33 -16.24 -9.67 -8.28
N CYS A 34 -16.99 -10.71 -7.89
CA CYS A 34 -17.38 -11.82 -8.76
C CYS A 34 -18.56 -11.46 -9.65
N ASN A 35 -19.54 -10.73 -9.12
CA ASN A 35 -20.62 -10.14 -9.90
C ASN A 35 -20.07 -9.31 -11.08
N ALA A 36 -19.24 -8.29 -10.79
CA ALA A 36 -18.69 -7.41 -11.83
C ALA A 36 -17.77 -8.15 -12.82
N PHE A 37 -17.10 -9.22 -12.39
CA PHE A 37 -16.30 -10.07 -13.27
C PHE A 37 -17.19 -10.85 -14.24
N PHE A 38 -18.22 -11.53 -13.75
CA PHE A 38 -19.14 -12.33 -14.56
C PHE A 38 -19.88 -11.46 -15.57
N ARG A 39 -20.45 -10.33 -15.13
CA ARG A 39 -21.11 -9.36 -16.00
C ARG A 39 -20.23 -8.98 -17.19
N ARG A 40 -18.97 -8.56 -16.95
CA ARG A 40 -18.05 -8.17 -18.01
C ARG A 40 -17.72 -9.33 -18.96
N ALA A 41 -17.47 -10.52 -18.42
CA ALA A 41 -17.16 -11.68 -19.25
C ALA A 41 -18.31 -12.02 -20.21
N VAL A 42 -19.55 -11.95 -19.73
CA VAL A 42 -20.75 -12.25 -20.53
C VAL A 42 -21.10 -11.11 -21.48
N THR A 43 -21.17 -9.86 -21.00
CA THR A 43 -21.52 -8.68 -21.83
C THR A 43 -20.58 -8.50 -23.03
N TYR A 44 -19.28 -8.80 -22.86
CA TYR A 44 -18.29 -8.68 -23.93
C TYR A 44 -17.96 -10.02 -24.61
N GLY A 45 -18.63 -11.12 -24.25
CA GLY A 45 -18.38 -12.44 -24.84
C GLY A 45 -16.94 -12.92 -24.71
N ILE A 46 -16.24 -12.54 -23.63
CA ILE A 46 -14.80 -12.79 -23.46
C ILE A 46 -14.57 -14.29 -23.22
N LYS A 47 -13.73 -14.91 -24.04
CA LYS A 47 -13.21 -16.25 -23.84
C LYS A 47 -11.86 -16.18 -23.13
N TYR A 48 -11.75 -16.78 -21.95
CA TYR A 48 -10.49 -16.89 -21.21
C TYR A 48 -9.90 -18.29 -21.35
N CYS A 49 -8.59 -18.39 -21.58
CA CYS A 49 -7.86 -19.65 -21.58
C CYS A 49 -7.03 -19.80 -20.30
N CYS A 50 -7.05 -20.98 -19.69
CA CYS A 50 -6.16 -21.32 -18.59
C CYS A 50 -4.77 -21.66 -19.12
N ARG A 51 -3.70 -21.16 -18.49
CA ARG A 51 -2.30 -21.52 -18.82
C ARG A 51 -1.78 -22.74 -18.03
N ARG A 52 -2.65 -23.39 -17.27
CA ARG A 52 -2.42 -24.57 -16.44
C ARG A 52 -3.49 -25.62 -16.79
N GLU A 53 -3.69 -26.61 -15.94
CA GLU A 53 -4.65 -27.72 -16.12
C GLU A 53 -6.14 -27.33 -16.02
N GLY A 54 -6.49 -26.04 -16.01
CA GLY A 54 -7.91 -25.63 -15.90
C GLY A 54 -8.55 -25.82 -14.51
N ASN A 55 -7.78 -26.22 -13.50
CA ASN A 55 -8.24 -26.46 -12.12
C ASN A 55 -7.66 -25.48 -11.09
N CYS A 56 -7.38 -24.24 -11.49
CA CYS A 56 -6.80 -23.26 -10.58
C CYS A 56 -7.75 -22.97 -9.42
N LEU A 57 -7.23 -22.98 -8.19
CA LEU A 57 -7.98 -22.60 -7.00
C LEU A 57 -8.46 -21.15 -7.11
N VAL A 58 -9.78 -20.96 -6.94
CA VAL A 58 -10.45 -19.66 -6.96
C VAL A 58 -10.83 -19.34 -5.52
N ASP A 59 -9.92 -18.64 -4.84
CA ASP A 59 -10.06 -18.17 -3.47
C ASP A 59 -9.42 -16.76 -3.33
N LYS A 60 -9.86 -15.99 -2.34
CA LYS A 60 -9.31 -14.68 -1.99
C LYS A 60 -7.84 -14.78 -1.55
N SER A 61 -7.46 -15.88 -0.89
CA SER A 61 -6.15 -16.03 -0.22
C SER A 61 -5.02 -16.59 -1.11
N PHE A 62 -5.32 -17.17 -2.28
CA PHE A 62 -4.37 -18.09 -2.92
C PHE A 62 -3.12 -17.47 -3.59
N ASN A 63 -3.07 -16.15 -3.81
CA ASN A 63 -1.89 -15.52 -4.46
C ASN A 63 -0.78 -15.08 -3.48
N TYR A 64 -0.92 -15.34 -2.19
CA TYR A 64 0.14 -15.00 -1.23
C TYR A 64 1.28 -16.06 -1.27
N LEU A 65 0.98 -17.36 -1.30
CA LEU A 65 1.99 -18.42 -1.15
C LEU A 65 3.02 -18.51 -2.29
N ASN A 66 2.62 -18.34 -3.56
CA ASN A 66 3.57 -18.46 -4.69
C ASN A 66 4.40 -17.19 -4.96
N LEU A 67 4.11 -16.08 -4.26
CA LEU A 67 4.86 -14.83 -4.44
C LEU A 67 6.18 -14.83 -3.65
N PHE A 68 6.25 -15.55 -2.52
CA PHE A 68 7.48 -15.60 -1.71
C PHE A 68 8.49 -16.63 -2.20
N PHE A 69 8.06 -17.78 -2.73
CA PHE A 69 8.98 -18.75 -3.31
C PHE A 69 9.60 -18.29 -4.64
N GLY A 70 9.00 -17.31 -5.33
CA GLY A 70 9.53 -16.75 -6.58
C GLY A 70 10.35 -15.46 -6.44
N LEU A 71 10.43 -14.88 -5.23
CA LEU A 71 11.14 -13.60 -5.01
C LEU A 71 12.67 -13.76 -4.99
N SER A 72 13.21 -14.98 -5.00
CA SER A 72 14.64 -15.19 -5.29
C SER A 72 14.96 -14.99 -6.78
N ASP A 73 14.01 -15.28 -7.68
CA ASP A 73 14.32 -15.46 -9.10
C ASP A 73 13.66 -14.44 -10.05
N LEU A 74 12.69 -13.63 -9.61
CA LEU A 74 11.89 -12.78 -10.52
C LEU A 74 11.99 -11.25 -10.33
N ILE A 75 13.01 -10.73 -9.63
CA ILE A 75 13.19 -9.27 -9.45
C ILE A 75 13.59 -8.54 -10.76
N PHE A 76 13.81 -9.24 -11.88
CA PHE A 76 14.32 -8.62 -13.10
C PHE A 76 13.29 -8.11 -14.14
N ASP A 77 11.98 -8.29 -13.96
CA ASP A 77 11.01 -7.78 -14.94
C ASP A 77 9.95 -6.85 -14.34
N TYR A 78 10.06 -5.57 -14.70
CA TYR A 78 9.06 -4.50 -14.51
C TYR A 78 7.63 -4.93 -14.95
N TYR A 79 7.52 -5.83 -15.93
CA TYR A 79 6.26 -6.40 -16.40
C TYR A 79 5.61 -7.39 -15.41
N ALA A 80 6.38 -8.02 -14.52
CA ALA A 80 5.83 -8.93 -13.51
C ALA A 80 5.04 -8.17 -12.43
N ILE A 81 5.48 -6.95 -12.07
CA ILE A 81 4.82 -6.13 -11.03
C ILE A 81 3.46 -5.61 -11.52
N LEU A 82 3.32 -5.27 -12.80
CA LEU A 82 2.02 -4.91 -13.37
C LEU A 82 1.03 -6.09 -13.39
N ILE A 83 1.52 -7.34 -13.44
CA ILE A 83 0.69 -8.54 -13.31
C ILE A 83 0.26 -8.76 -11.85
N ILE A 84 1.09 -8.37 -10.86
CA ILE A 84 0.78 -8.43 -9.42
C ILE A 84 -0.44 -7.56 -9.06
N LEU A 85 -0.62 -6.40 -9.73
CA LEU A 85 -1.71 -5.46 -9.45
C LEU A 85 -3.11 -5.96 -9.88
N GLY A 86 -3.19 -6.99 -10.73
CA GLY A 86 -4.46 -7.54 -11.22
C GLY A 86 -4.97 -8.79 -10.49
N ALA A 87 -4.31 -9.22 -9.43
CA ALA A 87 -4.39 -10.60 -8.93
C ALA A 87 -5.62 -10.92 -8.05
N ARG A 88 -6.83 -10.56 -8.48
CA ARG A 88 -8.09 -11.16 -8.00
C ARG A 88 -8.31 -12.49 -8.75
N CYS A 89 -8.14 -13.62 -8.05
CA CYS A 89 -8.25 -15.00 -8.54
C CYS A 89 -7.27 -15.33 -9.67
N ALA A 90 -6.27 -16.17 -9.39
CA ALA A 90 -5.10 -16.42 -10.23
C ALA A 90 -5.37 -16.83 -11.70
N CYS A 91 -6.58 -17.28 -12.03
CA CYS A 91 -6.94 -17.62 -13.40
C CYS A 91 -8.34 -17.12 -13.74
N ARG A 92 -8.43 -16.17 -14.68
CA ARG A 92 -9.73 -15.66 -15.18
C ARG A 92 -10.55 -16.77 -15.84
N ALA A 93 -9.92 -17.74 -16.49
CA ALA A 93 -10.61 -18.89 -17.08
C ALA A 93 -11.26 -19.78 -16.01
N CYS A 94 -10.51 -20.20 -14.99
CA CYS A 94 -11.05 -21.01 -13.90
C CYS A 94 -12.07 -20.24 -13.06
N ARG A 95 -11.90 -18.91 -12.91
CA ARG A 95 -12.89 -18.06 -12.24
C ARG A 95 -14.21 -18.03 -13.00
N LEU A 96 -14.18 -17.83 -14.32
CA LEU A 96 -15.39 -17.83 -15.15
C LEU A 96 -16.05 -19.21 -15.14
N LYS A 97 -15.26 -20.28 -15.31
CA LYS A 97 -15.73 -21.66 -15.17
C LYS A 97 -16.40 -21.88 -13.82
N LYS A 98 -15.80 -21.41 -12.72
CA LYS A 98 -16.39 -21.54 -11.37
C LYS A 98 -17.69 -20.73 -11.23
N CYS A 99 -17.76 -19.50 -11.75
CA CYS A 99 -19.00 -18.71 -11.79
C CYS A 99 -20.15 -19.51 -12.41
N GLU A 100 -19.91 -20.14 -13.57
CA GLU A 100 -20.91 -20.95 -14.27
C GLU A 100 -21.23 -22.24 -13.52
N MET A 101 -20.21 -22.93 -12.98
CA MET A 101 -20.38 -24.15 -12.19
C MET A 101 -21.24 -23.94 -10.94
N VAL A 102 -21.12 -22.78 -10.27
CA VAL A 102 -21.95 -22.46 -9.10
C VAL A 102 -23.33 -21.92 -9.48
N GLY A 103 -23.64 -21.80 -10.78
CA GLY A 103 -24.97 -21.46 -11.28
C GLY A 103 -25.17 -20.00 -11.69
N MET A 104 -24.12 -19.20 -11.91
CA MET A 104 -24.32 -17.85 -12.46
C MET A 104 -24.88 -17.93 -13.87
N ASP A 105 -26.09 -17.42 -14.08
CA ASP A 105 -26.78 -17.51 -15.37
C ASP A 105 -26.36 -16.39 -16.33
N ARG A 106 -25.84 -16.80 -17.51
CA ARG A 106 -25.51 -15.87 -18.60
C ARG A 106 -26.73 -15.11 -19.10
N ARG A 107 -27.92 -15.73 -19.07
CA ARG A 107 -29.18 -15.13 -19.56
C ARG A 107 -29.69 -14.02 -18.63
N ALA A 108 -29.27 -14.02 -17.37
CA ALA A 108 -29.57 -12.96 -16.41
C ALA A 108 -28.71 -11.69 -16.63
N VAL A 109 -27.67 -11.75 -17.45
CA VAL A 109 -26.89 -10.57 -17.84
C VAL A 109 -27.62 -9.88 -18.98
N GLN A 110 -28.11 -8.67 -18.74
CA GLN A 110 -28.78 -7.88 -19.77
C GLN A 110 -27.89 -7.74 -21.02
N PRO A 111 -28.39 -8.12 -22.22
CA PRO A 111 -27.64 -7.92 -23.45
C PRO A 111 -27.37 -6.43 -23.64
N LYS A 112 -26.17 -6.12 -24.16
CA LYS A 112 -25.77 -4.74 -24.46
C LYS A 112 -26.82 -4.14 -25.41
N ARG A 113 -27.51 -3.07 -25.01
CA ARG A 113 -28.38 -2.30 -25.92
C ARG A 113 -27.57 -2.00 -27.18
N GLU A 114 -28.17 -2.20 -28.35
CA GLU A 114 -27.60 -1.85 -29.65
C GLU A 114 -27.46 -0.32 -29.77
N SER A 115 -26.57 0.27 -28.99
CA SER A 115 -26.01 1.57 -29.30
C SER A 115 -24.75 1.29 -30.10
N GLY A 116 -24.81 1.58 -31.39
CA GLY A 116 -23.76 1.32 -32.37
C GLY A 116 -22.41 1.86 -31.91
N PHE A 117 -21.61 0.98 -31.30
CA PHE A 117 -20.17 1.16 -31.13
C PHE A 117 -19.54 -0.22 -31.23
N LYS A 118 -19.36 -0.66 -32.49
CA LYS A 118 -18.39 -1.70 -32.86
C LYS A 118 -17.00 -1.12 -32.61
N GLN A 119 -16.53 -1.17 -31.37
CA GLN A 119 -15.12 -0.93 -31.07
C GLN A 119 -14.37 -2.26 -31.26
N SER A 120 -14.09 -2.57 -32.52
CA SER A 120 -12.83 -3.23 -32.85
C SER A 120 -11.71 -2.28 -32.44
N CYS A 121 -10.73 -2.79 -31.69
CA CYS A 121 -9.56 -2.03 -31.24
C CYS A 121 -8.68 -1.68 -32.46
N SER A 122 -9.06 -0.63 -33.18
CA SER A 122 -8.20 0.08 -34.12
C SER A 122 -8.90 1.39 -34.47
N SER A 123 -8.30 2.51 -34.05
CA SER A 123 -8.61 3.87 -34.49
C SER A 123 -9.91 4.47 -33.94
N PHE A 124 -9.83 5.16 -32.79
CA PHE A 124 -10.78 6.24 -32.50
C PHE A 124 -10.02 7.51 -32.12
N SER A 125 -9.77 8.29 -33.16
CA SER A 125 -9.53 9.72 -33.10
C SER A 125 -10.77 10.46 -32.57
N SER A 126 -10.49 11.44 -31.71
CA SER A 126 -11.30 12.60 -31.33
C SER A 126 -12.76 12.38 -30.92
N TYR A 127 -12.98 12.07 -29.64
CA TYR A 127 -14.14 12.61 -28.93
C TYR A 127 -13.65 13.66 -27.92
N LYS A 128 -14.00 14.91 -28.18
CA LYS A 128 -13.80 16.05 -27.29
C LYS A 128 -14.79 15.92 -26.12
N GLN A 129 -14.35 15.37 -25.00
CA GLN A 129 -15.01 15.62 -23.72
C GLN A 129 -14.31 16.82 -23.08
N THR A 130 -15.08 17.87 -22.86
CA THR A 130 -14.72 19.02 -22.03
C THR A 130 -14.42 18.52 -20.62
N MET A 131 -13.14 18.39 -20.31
CA MET A 131 -12.68 18.20 -18.93
C MET A 131 -13.05 19.44 -18.11
N PRO A 132 -13.44 19.29 -16.84
CA PRO A 132 -13.59 20.44 -15.96
C PRO A 132 -12.27 21.22 -15.93
N ASN A 133 -12.40 22.54 -15.91
CA ASN A 133 -11.32 23.51 -16.02
C ASN A 133 -10.36 23.38 -14.82
N TYR A 134 -9.46 22.40 -14.87
CA TYR A 134 -8.25 22.42 -14.07
C TYR A 134 -7.35 23.48 -14.68
N ASP A 135 -7.05 24.51 -13.89
CA ASP A 135 -6.10 25.56 -14.26
C ASP A 135 -4.87 24.93 -14.92
N ILE A 136 -4.61 25.29 -16.19
CA ILE A 136 -3.46 24.82 -16.99
C ILE A 136 -2.14 25.46 -16.50
N ASN A 137 -2.13 26.06 -15.31
CA ASN A 137 -0.95 26.71 -14.72
C ASN A 137 0.06 25.83 -13.94
N PRO A 138 0.00 24.49 -13.80
CA PRO A 138 1.08 23.76 -13.11
C PRO A 138 2.34 23.58 -13.97
N VAL A 139 2.23 23.52 -15.30
CA VAL A 139 3.39 23.23 -16.18
C VAL A 139 4.42 24.36 -16.19
N ILE A 140 3.98 25.61 -15.97
CA ILE A 140 4.89 26.76 -15.89
C ILE A 140 5.60 26.79 -14.52
N SER A 141 4.92 26.43 -13.43
CA SER A 141 5.46 26.45 -12.06
C SER A 141 6.62 25.47 -11.86
N LEU A 142 6.55 24.28 -12.49
CA LEU A 142 7.54 23.21 -12.27
C LEU A 142 8.94 23.51 -12.81
N ARG A 143 9.11 24.41 -13.80
CA ARG A 143 10.43 24.63 -14.44
C ARG A 143 11.49 25.21 -13.51
N ASN A 144 11.06 25.91 -12.46
CA ASN A 144 11.94 26.53 -11.48
C ASN A 144 11.76 25.91 -10.08
N ALA A 145 11.02 24.81 -9.96
CA ALA A 145 10.71 24.23 -8.67
C ALA A 145 11.98 23.70 -7.99
N SER A 146 12.09 23.92 -6.68
CA SER A 146 13.19 23.39 -5.89
C SER A 146 13.13 21.86 -5.82
N PHE A 147 14.22 21.20 -5.44
CA PHE A 147 14.25 19.74 -5.39
C PHE A 147 13.19 19.19 -4.41
N ILE A 148 13.03 19.82 -3.25
CA ILE A 148 11.99 19.44 -2.28
C ILE A 148 10.60 19.74 -2.80
N GLU A 149 10.38 20.87 -3.48
CA GLU A 149 9.07 21.17 -4.09
C GLU A 149 8.67 20.11 -5.12
N CYS A 150 9.61 19.65 -5.96
CA CYS A 150 9.39 18.55 -6.88
C CYS A 150 8.99 17.26 -6.15
N LEU A 151 9.66 16.95 -5.03
CA LEU A 151 9.33 15.78 -4.21
C LEU A 151 7.96 15.90 -3.53
N VAL A 152 7.55 17.09 -3.11
CA VAL A 152 6.21 17.35 -2.56
C VAL A 152 5.13 17.14 -3.62
N ASN A 153 5.36 17.61 -4.85
CA ASN A 153 4.45 17.37 -5.96
C ASN A 153 4.34 15.88 -6.29
N ASP A 154 5.47 15.17 -6.35
CA ASP A 154 5.50 13.72 -6.53
C ASP A 154 4.77 12.98 -5.40
N TYR A 155 4.96 13.43 -4.15
CA TYR A 155 4.29 12.87 -2.98
C TYR A 155 2.76 13.02 -3.07
N ASN A 156 2.26 14.19 -3.47
CA ASN A 156 0.83 14.42 -3.64
C ASN A 156 0.23 13.55 -4.75
N GLU A 157 0.91 13.39 -5.88
CA GLU A 157 0.50 12.46 -6.93
C GLU A 157 0.48 11.00 -6.42
N GLN A 158 1.50 10.62 -5.63
CA GLN A 158 1.53 9.31 -5.00
C GLN A 158 0.39 9.10 -4.00
N LYS A 159 -0.07 10.13 -3.27
CA LYS A 159 -1.25 10.03 -2.39
C LYS A 159 -2.50 9.66 -3.19
N ILE A 160 -2.74 10.33 -4.31
CA ILE A 160 -3.89 10.06 -5.19
C ILE A 160 -3.81 8.63 -5.74
N ARG A 161 -2.65 8.22 -6.25
CA ARG A 161 -2.43 6.84 -6.75
C ARG A 161 -2.62 5.80 -5.66
N ARG A 162 -2.06 6.03 -4.47
CA ARG A 162 -2.21 5.18 -3.30
C ARG A 162 -3.68 5.00 -2.92
N HIS A 163 -4.43 6.10 -2.88
CA HIS A 163 -5.86 6.08 -2.61
C HIS A 163 -6.59 5.18 -3.63
N MET A 164 -6.40 5.42 -4.93
CA MET A 164 -7.00 4.61 -6.00
C MET A 164 -6.67 3.10 -5.89
N MET A 165 -5.46 2.76 -5.44
CA MET A 165 -5.02 1.37 -5.28
C MET A 165 -5.56 0.69 -4.00
N LEU A 166 -5.99 1.47 -3.00
CA LEU A 166 -6.47 1.00 -1.70
C LEU A 166 -8.01 1.11 -1.55
N CYS A 167 -8.70 1.68 -2.54
CA CYS A 167 -10.15 1.72 -2.56
C CYS A 167 -10.77 0.32 -2.59
N SER A 168 -11.84 0.12 -1.81
CA SER A 168 -12.57 -1.14 -1.75
C SER A 168 -13.62 -1.25 -2.85
N CYS A 169 -14.16 -0.10 -3.30
CA CYS A 169 -15.18 0.01 -4.33
C CYS A 169 -14.98 1.26 -5.20
N ILE A 170 -15.73 1.37 -6.31
CA ILE A 170 -15.59 2.48 -7.27
C ILE A 170 -16.17 3.77 -6.69
N GLU A 171 -17.22 3.67 -5.88
CA GLU A 171 -17.85 4.77 -5.18
C GLU A 171 -16.85 5.51 -4.29
N GLU A 172 -15.91 4.77 -3.66
CA GLU A 172 -14.81 5.38 -2.90
C GLU A 172 -13.88 6.25 -3.76
N ILE A 173 -13.68 5.88 -5.04
CA ILE A 173 -12.82 6.64 -5.96
C ILE A 173 -13.53 7.92 -6.45
N LEU A 174 -14.86 7.89 -6.55
CA LEU A 174 -15.67 8.96 -7.16
C LEU A 174 -16.19 10.00 -6.17
N THR A 175 -16.03 9.79 -4.87
CA THR A 175 -16.58 10.71 -3.86
C THR A 175 -15.49 11.67 -3.38
N ASP A 176 -15.82 12.96 -3.34
CA ASP A 176 -14.91 13.99 -2.84
C ASP A 176 -14.65 13.83 -1.33
N ASN A 177 -13.45 14.19 -0.87
CA ASN A 177 -13.03 14.24 0.54
C ASN A 177 -13.02 12.90 1.31
N ILE A 178 -13.07 11.73 0.64
CA ILE A 178 -13.00 10.42 1.31
C ILE A 178 -11.68 10.20 2.07
N GLU A 179 -10.60 10.90 1.73
CA GLU A 179 -9.34 10.83 2.50
C GLU A 179 -9.55 11.06 4.00
N LYS A 180 -10.59 11.82 4.39
CA LYS A 180 -10.94 12.12 5.79
C LYS A 180 -11.90 11.10 6.43
N ILE A 181 -12.58 10.28 5.64
CA ILE A 181 -13.52 9.28 6.16
C ILE A 181 -12.74 8.05 6.60
N LEU A 182 -12.75 7.81 7.91
CA LEU A 182 -12.17 6.61 8.50
C LEU A 182 -13.04 5.39 8.15
N LYS A 183 -12.36 4.28 7.84
CA LYS A 183 -12.99 2.99 7.57
C LYS A 183 -13.23 2.25 8.89
N LYS A 184 -12.69 1.04 9.02
CA LYS A 184 -12.83 0.15 10.18
C LYS A 184 -11.55 0.12 11.03
N PRO A 185 -11.60 -0.43 12.25
CA PRO A 185 -10.38 -0.80 12.97
C PRO A 185 -9.48 -1.67 12.09
N ALA A 186 -8.18 -1.37 12.10
CA ALA A 186 -7.18 -2.07 11.31
C ALA A 186 -6.97 -3.51 11.81
N ILE A 187 -6.87 -4.45 10.89
CA ILE A 187 -6.46 -5.82 11.17
C ILE A 187 -5.13 -6.10 10.48
N GLY A 188 -4.44 -7.19 10.85
CA GLY A 188 -3.16 -7.53 10.22
C GLY A 188 -3.24 -7.57 8.69
N PHE A 189 -4.37 -8.01 8.13
CA PHE A 189 -4.60 -8.05 6.68
C PHE A 189 -4.47 -6.67 5.99
N ASP A 190 -4.78 -5.57 6.69
CA ASP A 190 -4.62 -4.21 6.15
C ASP A 190 -3.14 -3.92 5.85
N TYR A 191 -2.22 -4.33 6.74
CA TYR A 191 -0.78 -4.20 6.49
C TYR A 191 -0.31 -4.99 5.25
N LEU A 192 -0.89 -6.17 4.95
CA LEU A 192 -0.52 -6.89 3.71
C LEU A 192 -0.87 -6.10 2.46
N ILE A 193 -2.07 -5.51 2.42
CA ILE A 193 -2.55 -4.75 1.27
C ILE A 193 -1.73 -3.47 1.14
N ILE A 194 -1.57 -2.74 2.25
CA ILE A 194 -0.80 -1.51 2.28
C ILE A 194 0.64 -1.77 1.84
N PHE A 195 1.30 -2.81 2.38
CA PHE A 195 2.67 -3.13 2.03
C PHE A 195 2.83 -3.33 0.52
N LYS A 196 1.93 -4.09 -0.13
CA LYS A 196 1.98 -4.30 -1.59
C LYS A 196 1.91 -2.99 -2.38
N VAL A 197 0.96 -2.12 -2.03
CA VAL A 197 0.80 -0.83 -2.72
C VAL A 197 2.02 0.06 -2.45
N GLN A 198 2.46 0.15 -1.19
CA GLN A 198 3.56 1.01 -0.79
C GLN A 198 4.90 0.57 -1.37
N MET A 199 5.13 -0.73 -1.58
CA MET A 199 6.34 -1.18 -2.26
C MET A 199 6.38 -0.67 -3.70
N VAL A 200 5.27 -0.77 -4.45
CA VAL A 200 5.18 -0.25 -5.83
C VAL A 200 5.47 1.26 -5.85
N LEU A 201 4.88 2.02 -4.93
CA LEU A 201 5.09 3.46 -4.84
C LEU A 201 6.51 3.84 -4.39
N MET A 202 7.12 3.07 -3.48
CA MET A 202 8.51 3.23 -3.09
C MET A 202 9.45 3.00 -4.28
N PHE A 203 9.21 1.97 -5.08
CA PHE A 203 9.97 1.72 -6.31
C PHE A 203 9.78 2.87 -7.31
N GLU A 204 8.56 3.35 -7.51
CA GLU A 204 8.30 4.50 -8.38
C GLU A 204 9.07 5.75 -7.89
N TRP A 205 9.03 6.04 -6.59
CA TRP A 205 9.71 7.17 -5.97
C TRP A 205 11.24 7.08 -6.11
N VAL A 206 11.83 5.94 -5.73
CA VAL A 206 13.30 5.80 -5.69
C VAL A 206 13.91 5.83 -7.10
N PHE A 207 13.19 5.34 -8.11
CA PHE A 207 13.63 5.40 -9.50
C PHE A 207 13.57 6.81 -10.09
N LYS A 208 12.83 7.75 -9.47
CA LYS A 208 12.88 9.18 -9.84
C LYS A 208 14.13 9.88 -9.31
N LEU A 209 14.81 9.34 -8.29
CA LEU A 209 16.05 9.89 -7.75
C LEU A 209 17.24 9.64 -8.69
N GLU A 210 17.85 10.71 -9.22
CA GLU A 210 19.01 10.65 -10.12
C GLU A 210 20.19 9.89 -9.51
N ASP A 211 20.52 10.21 -8.27
CA ASP A 211 21.64 9.60 -7.55
C ASP A 211 21.42 8.09 -7.37
N PHE A 212 20.19 7.64 -7.08
CA PHE A 212 19.88 6.21 -7.01
C PHE A 212 20.00 5.52 -8.38
N ARG A 213 19.53 6.17 -9.45
CA ARG A 213 19.67 5.62 -10.81
C ARG A 213 21.14 5.40 -11.18
N SER A 214 22.02 6.33 -10.77
CA SER A 214 23.47 6.30 -11.05
C SER A 214 24.24 5.14 -10.37
N ILE A 215 23.65 4.48 -9.37
CA ILE A 215 24.27 3.32 -8.71
C ILE A 215 24.32 2.14 -9.71
N GLU A 216 25.52 1.69 -10.06
CA GLU A 216 25.72 0.59 -11.01
C GLU A 216 25.45 -0.79 -10.38
N SER A 217 25.82 -0.96 -9.10
CA SER A 217 25.68 -2.23 -8.39
C SER A 217 24.20 -2.54 -8.10
N ALA A 218 23.66 -3.54 -8.78
CA ALA A 218 22.32 -4.07 -8.50
C ALA A 218 22.21 -4.62 -7.07
N LEU A 219 23.30 -5.17 -6.53
CA LEU A 219 23.38 -5.64 -5.14
C LEU A 219 23.22 -4.47 -4.16
N ASP A 220 23.92 -3.36 -4.40
CA ASP A 220 23.85 -2.17 -3.54
C ASP A 220 22.46 -1.54 -3.58
N LYS A 221 21.86 -1.44 -4.79
CA LYS A 221 20.46 -1.04 -4.96
C LYS A 221 19.52 -1.92 -4.14
N ALA A 222 19.67 -3.24 -4.22
CA ALA A 222 18.85 -4.18 -3.46
C ALA A 222 19.03 -4.06 -1.94
N GLN A 223 20.26 -3.83 -1.47
CA GLN A 223 20.57 -3.59 -0.05
C GLN A 223 19.84 -2.34 0.48
N LEU A 224 19.97 -1.21 -0.22
CA LEU A 224 19.30 0.04 0.14
C LEU A 224 17.77 -0.14 0.19
N LEU A 225 17.18 -0.73 -0.85
CA LEU A 225 15.73 -0.93 -0.94
C LEU A 225 15.20 -1.85 0.17
N ARG A 226 15.88 -2.97 0.46
CA ARG A 226 15.47 -3.89 1.52
C ARG A 226 15.53 -3.24 2.89
N ALA A 227 16.61 -2.52 3.18
CA ALA A 227 16.77 -1.83 4.46
C ALA A 227 15.78 -0.65 4.62
N PHE A 228 15.32 -0.06 3.51
CA PHE A 228 14.39 1.06 3.54
C PHE A 228 12.90 0.68 3.51
N ALA A 229 12.52 -0.48 2.96
CA ALA A 229 11.13 -0.86 2.72
C ALA A 229 10.19 -0.65 3.91
N LEU A 230 10.58 -1.11 5.10
CA LEU A 230 9.74 -0.99 6.29
C LEU A 230 9.75 0.43 6.89
N ARG A 231 10.83 1.19 6.66
CA ARG A 231 10.90 2.62 7.02
C ARG A 231 9.94 3.41 6.15
N TYR A 232 9.90 3.16 4.84
CA TYR A 232 8.95 3.77 3.93
C TYR A 232 7.50 3.52 4.36
N LEU A 233 7.16 2.26 4.69
CA LEU A 233 5.83 1.91 5.20
C LEU A 233 5.49 2.66 6.50
N LEU A 234 6.41 2.69 7.46
CA LEU A 234 6.21 3.34 8.76
C LEU A 234 5.99 4.84 8.60
N LEU A 235 6.90 5.50 7.88
CA LEU A 235 6.91 6.92 7.61
C LEU A 235 5.57 7.40 7.01
N ASP A 236 5.04 6.67 6.03
CA ASP A 236 3.80 7.06 5.37
C ASP A 236 2.56 6.91 6.24
N ASN A 237 2.48 5.88 7.07
CA ASN A 237 1.32 5.72 7.96
C ASN A 237 1.36 6.73 9.11
N ILE A 238 2.56 7.06 9.62
CA ILE A 238 2.72 8.16 10.59
C ILE A 238 2.28 9.47 9.95
N PHE A 239 2.87 9.83 8.81
CA PHE A 239 2.63 11.14 8.21
C PHE A 239 1.18 11.29 7.71
N HIS A 240 0.56 10.23 7.21
CA HIS A 240 -0.89 10.24 6.89
C HIS A 240 -1.75 10.55 8.12
N THR A 241 -1.37 10.04 9.30
CA THR A 241 -2.05 10.39 10.56
C THR A 241 -1.84 11.86 10.93
N VAL A 242 -0.61 12.35 10.77
CA VAL A 242 -0.22 13.75 11.05
C VAL A 242 -1.01 14.71 10.15
N GLU A 243 -1.08 14.45 8.84
CA GLU A 243 -1.84 15.28 7.88
C GLU A 243 -3.33 15.33 8.20
N LEU A 244 -3.89 14.24 8.75
CA LEU A 244 -5.29 14.19 9.18
C LEU A 244 -5.53 14.83 10.55
N GLY A 245 -4.48 15.11 11.33
CA GLY A 245 -4.57 15.78 12.63
C GLY A 245 -5.12 14.92 13.77
N TYR A 246 -4.97 13.60 13.71
CA TYR A 246 -5.41 12.72 14.81
C TYR A 246 -4.31 12.57 15.88
N HIS A 247 -4.69 12.73 17.15
CA HIS A 247 -3.79 12.69 18.31
C HIS A 247 -3.95 11.43 19.17
N ASP A 248 -5.02 10.67 18.98
CA ASP A 248 -5.45 9.56 19.84
C ASP A 248 -5.44 8.20 19.13
N LYS A 249 -5.15 8.20 17.82
CA LYS A 249 -5.16 6.99 16.99
C LYS A 249 -4.19 7.11 15.82
N ILE A 250 -3.75 5.97 15.32
CA ILE A 250 -2.96 5.86 14.08
C ILE A 250 -3.93 5.60 12.94
N ILE A 251 -3.90 6.43 11.91
CA ILE A 251 -4.65 6.22 10.66
C ILE A 251 -3.69 5.64 9.62
N LEU A 252 -3.98 4.41 9.20
CA LEU A 252 -3.23 3.79 8.13
C LEU A 252 -3.60 4.42 6.78
N VAL A 253 -2.73 4.33 5.78
CA VAL A 253 -2.93 4.94 4.46
C VAL A 253 -4.12 4.38 3.66
N ASN A 254 -4.73 3.29 4.12
CA ASN A 254 -5.99 2.76 3.57
C ASN A 254 -7.23 3.26 4.34
N ASN A 255 -7.06 4.22 5.25
CA ASN A 255 -8.03 4.80 6.18
C ASN A 255 -8.61 3.83 7.22
N SER A 256 -8.04 2.63 7.40
CA SER A 256 -8.27 1.86 8.62
C SER A 256 -7.50 2.48 9.80
N TYR A 257 -7.94 2.25 11.03
CA TYR A 257 -7.39 2.94 12.19
C TYR A 257 -7.04 2.02 13.37
N ILE A 258 -6.08 2.46 14.17
CA ILE A 258 -5.62 1.77 15.39
C ILE A 258 -5.79 2.73 16.56
N VAL A 259 -6.66 2.38 17.50
CA VAL A 259 -6.79 3.08 18.78
C VAL A 259 -6.07 2.23 19.84
N PRO A 260 -4.93 2.67 20.40
CA PRO A 260 -4.22 1.88 21.40
C PRO A 260 -5.13 1.42 22.55
N GLY A 261 -4.92 0.20 23.03
CA GLY A 261 -5.73 -0.47 24.05
C GLY A 261 -7.09 -1.00 23.57
N ASN A 262 -7.52 -0.70 22.34
CA ASN A 262 -8.87 -1.00 21.85
C ASN A 262 -8.86 -1.85 20.56
N PRO A 263 -8.47 -3.14 20.62
CA PRO A 263 -8.50 -4.04 19.48
C PRO A 263 -9.95 -4.40 19.07
N PRO A 264 -10.22 -4.67 17.78
CA PRO A 264 -11.54 -5.13 17.34
C PRO A 264 -11.87 -6.51 17.89
N GLU A 265 -13.15 -6.73 18.20
CA GLU A 265 -13.70 -8.06 18.51
C GLU A 265 -13.59 -8.95 17.25
N LEU A 266 -12.87 -10.06 17.36
CA LEU A 266 -12.72 -11.03 16.26
C LEU A 266 -13.56 -12.27 16.57
N SER A 267 -14.38 -12.70 15.60
CA SER A 267 -15.37 -13.78 15.76
C SER A 267 -14.79 -15.17 16.02
N ASP A 268 -13.51 -15.40 15.76
CA ASP A 268 -12.88 -16.72 15.87
C ASP A 268 -11.49 -16.63 16.54
N GLU A 269 -11.45 -17.05 17.80
CA GLU A 269 -10.27 -17.08 18.68
C GLU A 269 -9.25 -18.13 18.21
N LYS A 270 -8.22 -17.70 17.49
CA LYS A 270 -6.93 -18.40 17.48
C LYS A 270 -5.92 -17.53 18.22
N ASN A 271 -5.12 -18.13 19.10
CA ASN A 271 -4.03 -17.49 19.85
C ASN A 271 -3.15 -16.54 19.01
N GLN A 272 -3.03 -16.80 17.71
CA GLN A 272 -2.31 -16.00 16.71
C GLN A 272 -2.86 -14.57 16.55
N ASN A 273 -4.18 -14.39 16.64
CA ASN A 273 -4.81 -13.07 16.54
C ASN A 273 -4.45 -12.18 17.73
N ARG A 274 -4.24 -12.77 18.93
CA ARG A 274 -3.92 -12.03 20.14
C ARG A 274 -2.53 -11.39 20.10
N ALA A 275 -1.52 -12.10 19.58
CA ALA A 275 -0.16 -11.56 19.43
C ALA A 275 -0.15 -10.38 18.44
N ILE A 276 -0.81 -10.54 17.28
CA ILE A 276 -0.97 -9.49 16.27
C ILE A 276 -1.72 -8.29 16.87
N GLN A 277 -2.82 -8.53 17.61
CA GLN A 277 -3.56 -7.47 18.28
C GLN A 277 -2.70 -6.74 19.32
N THR A 278 -2.00 -7.46 20.19
CA THR A 278 -1.10 -6.85 21.19
C THR A 278 -0.04 -5.98 20.53
N MET A 279 0.39 -6.38 19.35
CA MET A 279 1.41 -5.65 18.61
C MET A 279 0.90 -4.39 17.91
N MET A 280 -0.28 -4.48 17.30
CA MET A 280 -0.93 -3.35 16.64
C MET A 280 -1.51 -2.37 17.66
N TYR A 281 -2.15 -2.87 18.71
CA TYR A 281 -2.96 -2.09 19.66
C TYR A 281 -2.30 -1.92 21.03
N GLY A 282 -1.14 -2.51 21.30
CA GLY A 282 -0.44 -2.40 22.58
C GLY A 282 0.49 -1.20 22.68
N GLU A 283 1.48 -1.31 23.56
CA GLU A 283 2.39 -0.21 23.94
C GLU A 283 3.08 0.46 22.74
N ASN A 284 3.44 -0.30 21.71
CA ASN A 284 4.13 0.26 20.55
C ASN A 284 3.28 1.27 19.78
N SER A 285 1.96 1.08 19.67
CA SER A 285 1.11 2.09 19.02
C SER A 285 0.88 3.30 19.90
N PHE A 286 0.85 3.14 21.23
CA PHE A 286 0.85 4.26 22.16
C PHE A 286 2.13 5.11 22.03
N ARG A 287 3.30 4.46 21.95
CA ARG A 287 4.60 5.14 21.73
C ARG A 287 4.69 5.84 20.39
N LEU A 288 4.20 5.23 19.31
CA LEU A 288 4.12 5.89 17.99
C LEU A 288 3.31 7.19 18.06
N ILE A 289 2.22 7.20 18.82
CA ILE A 289 1.40 8.39 18.98
C ILE A 289 2.12 9.46 19.79
N THR A 290 2.58 9.09 20.99
CA THR A 290 3.12 10.04 21.98
C THR A 290 4.50 10.57 21.62
N GLU A 291 5.37 9.75 21.02
CA GLU A 291 6.76 10.11 20.72
C GLU A 291 6.95 10.64 19.29
N LEU A 292 6.04 10.32 18.35
CA LEU A 292 6.18 10.73 16.94
C LEU A 292 4.98 11.56 16.44
N ILE A 293 3.77 10.97 16.38
CA ILE A 293 2.63 11.63 15.73
C ILE A 293 2.26 12.95 16.41
N VAL A 294 2.09 12.96 17.74
CA VAL A 294 1.71 14.17 18.48
C VAL A 294 2.78 15.27 18.35
N PRO A 295 4.08 15.01 18.58
CA PRO A 295 5.13 16.00 18.34
C PRO A 295 5.20 16.50 16.89
N MET A 296 5.01 15.63 15.90
CA MET A 296 4.99 16.02 14.48
C MET A 296 3.81 16.94 14.14
N ILE A 297 2.63 16.69 14.72
CA ILE A 297 1.47 17.60 14.58
C ILE A 297 1.75 18.93 15.27
N GLN A 298 2.29 18.93 16.50
CA GLN A 298 2.60 20.15 17.25
C GLN A 298 3.64 21.03 16.55
N MET A 299 4.63 20.43 15.89
CA MET A 299 5.63 21.16 15.10
C MET A 299 5.08 21.61 13.74
N ASN A 300 3.84 21.23 13.37
CA ASN A 300 3.26 21.43 12.05
C ASN A 300 4.21 20.94 10.95
N LEU A 301 4.60 19.66 11.04
CA LEU A 301 5.53 19.04 10.09
C LEU A 301 4.98 19.12 8.66
N THR A 302 5.75 19.73 7.76
CA THR A 302 5.34 19.90 6.36
C THR A 302 5.65 18.70 5.50
N ALA A 303 4.94 18.56 4.37
CA ALA A 303 5.27 17.54 3.36
C ALA A 303 6.72 17.65 2.87
N GLY A 304 7.26 18.87 2.73
CA GLY A 304 8.66 19.07 2.32
C GLY A 304 9.65 18.53 3.34
N GLU A 305 9.42 18.76 4.64
CA GLU A 305 10.24 18.19 5.71
C GLU A 305 10.09 16.68 5.80
N MET A 306 8.90 16.15 5.56
CA MET A 306 8.68 14.72 5.49
C MET A 306 9.48 14.08 4.34
N MET A 307 9.52 14.73 3.17
CA MET A 307 10.33 14.26 2.03
C MET A 307 11.83 14.34 2.32
N ALA A 308 12.27 15.40 3.00
CA ALA A 308 13.66 15.52 3.46
C ALA A 308 14.02 14.42 4.46
N LEU A 309 13.20 14.21 5.49
CA LEU A 309 13.37 13.15 6.49
C LEU A 309 13.42 11.77 5.83
N ARG A 310 12.54 11.51 4.86
CA ARG A 310 12.52 10.28 4.05
C ARG A 310 13.85 10.06 3.33
N LEU A 311 14.42 11.09 2.71
CA LEU A 311 15.71 11.00 2.03
C LEU A 311 16.90 10.86 2.98
N ILE A 312 16.91 11.60 4.10
CA ILE A 312 17.94 11.46 5.13
C ILE A 312 17.98 10.02 5.63
N ILE A 313 16.83 9.43 5.93
CA ILE A 313 16.72 8.05 6.38
C ILE A 313 17.16 7.07 5.28
N PHE A 314 16.82 7.31 4.01
CA PHE A 314 17.20 6.44 2.90
C PHE A 314 18.71 6.39 2.68
N TRP A 315 19.39 7.55 2.74
CA TRP A 315 20.83 7.64 2.44
C TRP A 315 21.74 7.34 3.63
N ASN A 316 21.23 7.36 4.87
CA ASN A 316 22.01 7.12 6.10
C ASN A 316 21.62 5.81 6.80
N LEU A 317 21.39 4.74 6.02
CA LEU A 317 21.07 3.42 6.57
C LEU A 317 22.32 2.74 7.13
N ASN A 318 22.24 2.29 8.38
CA ASN A 318 23.33 1.59 9.07
C ASN A 318 23.40 0.10 8.66
N GLY A 319 24.59 -0.50 8.80
CA GLY A 319 24.80 -1.95 8.63
C GLY A 319 24.92 -2.44 7.19
N LEU A 320 24.97 -1.56 6.19
CA LEU A 320 25.02 -1.98 4.78
C LEU A 320 26.45 -2.20 4.27
N SER A 321 26.66 -3.32 3.59
CA SER A 321 27.91 -3.66 2.90
C SER A 321 27.93 -3.09 1.49
N LEU A 322 27.89 -1.75 1.39
CA LEU A 322 27.88 -1.02 0.12
C LEU A 322 29.29 -0.85 -0.44
N SER A 323 29.41 -0.82 -1.77
CA SER A 323 30.66 -0.44 -2.45
C SER A 323 31.10 0.98 -2.10
N SER A 324 32.39 1.27 -2.22
CA SER A 324 32.95 2.61 -1.98
C SER A 324 32.28 3.69 -2.84
N LYS A 325 31.99 3.38 -4.11
CA LYS A 325 31.28 4.27 -5.04
C LYS A 325 29.88 4.59 -4.54
N THR A 326 29.10 3.59 -4.12
CA THR A 326 27.75 3.82 -3.58
C THR A 326 27.78 4.59 -2.27
N LYS A 327 28.74 4.32 -1.37
CA LYS A 327 28.92 5.10 -0.13
C LYS A 327 29.17 6.58 -0.43
N SER A 328 29.99 6.88 -1.44
CA SER A 328 30.25 8.25 -1.89
C SER A 328 28.99 8.93 -2.44
N ILE A 329 28.18 8.21 -3.23
CA ILE A 329 26.90 8.73 -3.74
C ILE A 329 25.96 9.03 -2.56
N ALA A 330 25.78 8.08 -1.64
CA ALA A 330 24.90 8.24 -0.48
C ALA A 330 25.30 9.44 0.40
N GLN A 331 26.61 9.63 0.66
CA GLN A 331 27.09 10.78 1.41
C GLN A 331 26.80 12.11 0.69
N SER A 332 27.07 12.16 -0.62
CA SER A 332 26.79 13.34 -1.43
C SER A 332 25.30 13.68 -1.46
N SER A 333 24.44 12.66 -1.61
CA SER A 333 22.98 12.83 -1.60
C SER A 333 22.49 13.28 -0.22
N SER A 334 23.03 12.73 0.87
CA SER A 334 22.69 13.15 2.24
C SER A 334 23.02 14.63 2.47
N ASN A 335 24.21 15.08 2.06
CA ASN A 335 24.61 16.49 2.16
C ASN A 335 23.70 17.39 1.31
N ARG A 336 23.33 16.94 0.10
CA ARG A 336 22.40 17.67 -0.78
C ARG A 336 21.04 17.87 -0.13
N VAL A 337 20.50 16.86 0.55
CA VAL A 337 19.18 16.97 1.21
C VAL A 337 19.16 18.07 2.26
N VAL A 338 20.22 18.23 3.05
CA VAL A 338 20.33 19.29 4.05
C VAL A 338 20.32 20.67 3.38
N ILE A 339 21.08 20.84 2.29
CA ILE A 339 21.12 22.10 1.53
C ILE A 339 19.72 22.43 0.97
N GLU A 340 19.05 21.44 0.37
CA GLU A 340 17.72 21.64 -0.20
C GLU A 340 16.65 21.88 0.87
N LEU A 341 16.81 21.33 2.07
CA LEU A 341 15.92 21.61 3.20
C LEU A 341 16.04 23.05 3.69
N HIS A 342 17.25 23.60 3.75
CA HIS A 342 17.42 25.03 4.05
C HIS A 342 16.80 25.92 2.97
N LYS A 343 16.87 25.53 1.69
CA LYS A 343 16.16 26.25 0.61
C LYS A 343 14.64 26.20 0.82
N TRP A 344 14.09 25.02 1.11
CA TRP A 344 12.68 24.86 1.45
C TRP A 344 12.26 25.75 2.62
N TYR A 345 13.09 25.85 3.67
CA TYR A 345 12.79 26.74 4.80
C TYR A 345 12.75 28.21 4.43
N ASN A 346 13.66 28.66 3.56
CA ASN A 346 13.64 30.02 3.04
C ASN A 346 12.41 30.28 2.16
N GLU A 347 12.04 29.32 1.30
CA GLU A 347 10.86 29.38 0.42
C GLU A 347 9.55 29.46 1.22
N GLN A 348 9.43 28.63 2.25
CA GLN A 348 8.27 28.59 3.15
C GLN A 348 8.29 29.70 4.21
N LYS A 349 9.35 30.52 4.26
CA LYS A 349 9.54 31.62 5.23
C LYS A 349 9.44 31.18 6.68
N PHE A 350 10.02 30.03 7.01
CA PHE A 350 10.10 29.59 8.40
C PHE A 350 11.05 30.48 9.21
N GLU A 351 10.64 30.78 10.44
CA GLU A 351 11.50 31.37 11.46
C GLU A 351 12.21 30.26 12.26
N ASP A 352 13.35 30.58 12.88
CA ASP A 352 14.11 29.67 13.75
C ASP A 352 14.42 28.30 13.09
N THR A 353 14.94 28.36 11.86
CA THR A 353 15.16 27.20 11.00
C THR A 353 16.18 26.21 11.57
N ASP A 354 17.14 26.67 12.36
CA ASP A 354 18.13 25.82 13.03
C ASP A 354 17.48 24.93 14.10
N THR A 355 16.64 25.52 14.96
CA THR A 355 15.89 24.76 15.98
C THR A 355 14.91 23.80 15.32
N ARG A 356 14.21 24.26 14.26
CA ARG A 356 13.28 23.41 13.50
C ARG A 356 13.99 22.23 12.84
N PHE A 357 15.15 22.46 12.22
CA PHE A 357 15.99 21.41 11.65
C PHE A 357 16.45 20.42 12.73
N GLY A 358 16.92 20.92 13.88
CA GLY A 358 17.31 20.10 15.03
C GLY A 358 16.16 19.19 15.49
N ASN A 359 14.97 19.76 15.68
CA ASN A 359 13.77 19.02 16.08
C ASN A 359 13.37 17.96 15.05
N LEU A 360 13.49 18.24 13.74
CA LEU A 360 13.25 17.26 12.68
C LEU A 360 14.20 16.06 12.80
N LEU A 361 15.49 16.29 13.05
CA LEU A 361 16.49 15.22 13.17
C LEU A 361 16.28 14.36 14.43
N LEU A 362 15.71 14.92 15.50
CA LEU A 362 15.40 14.18 16.73
C LEU A 362 14.35 13.06 16.52
N PHE A 363 13.60 13.07 15.41
CA PHE A 363 12.71 11.96 15.07
C PHE A 363 13.43 10.71 14.56
N ILE A 364 14.66 10.82 14.05
CA ILE A 364 15.37 9.68 13.42
C ILE A 364 15.65 8.53 14.41
N PRO A 365 16.15 8.77 15.64
CA PRO A 365 16.31 7.72 16.65
C PRO A 365 14.98 7.07 17.04
N LEU A 366 13.92 7.88 17.22
CA LEU A 366 12.59 7.40 17.60
C LEU A 366 11.97 6.53 16.50
N LEU A 367 12.06 6.96 15.25
CA LEU A 367 11.64 6.17 14.08
C LEU A 367 12.40 4.84 14.00
N THR A 368 13.68 4.82 14.36
CA THR A 368 14.49 3.59 14.39
C THR A 368 14.00 2.63 15.47
N VAL A 369 13.69 3.11 16.69
CA VAL A 369 13.14 2.30 17.77
C VAL A 369 11.75 1.75 17.42
N CYS A 370 10.86 2.60 16.91
CA CYS A 370 9.52 2.19 16.49
C CYS A 370 9.54 1.21 15.31
N LEU A 371 10.54 1.30 14.43
CA LEU A 371 10.73 0.33 13.35
C LEU A 371 11.08 -1.06 13.88
N PHE A 372 11.94 -1.18 14.90
CA PHE A 372 12.27 -2.49 15.49
C PHE A 372 11.03 -3.20 16.05
N ALA A 373 10.11 -2.43 16.64
CA ALA A 373 8.80 -2.94 17.00
C ALA A 373 8.05 -3.42 15.73
N LEU A 374 7.91 -2.59 14.70
CA LEU A 374 7.15 -2.95 13.49
C LEU A 374 7.78 -4.13 12.69
N ILE A 375 9.10 -4.29 12.70
CA ILE A 375 9.79 -5.46 12.13
C ILE A 375 9.37 -6.72 12.86
N SER A 376 9.37 -6.69 14.20
CA SER A 376 8.94 -7.84 15.00
C SER A 376 7.49 -8.24 14.64
N PHE A 377 6.64 -7.27 14.25
CA PHE A 377 5.27 -7.51 13.79
C PHE A 377 5.20 -8.15 12.43
N LEU A 378 5.77 -7.48 11.43
CA LEU A 378 5.67 -7.92 10.05
C LEU A 378 6.45 -9.20 9.84
N PHE A 379 7.51 -9.45 10.60
CA PHE A 379 8.24 -10.71 10.54
C PHE A 379 7.36 -11.86 11.05
N ILE A 380 6.73 -11.72 12.22
CA ILE A 380 5.74 -12.70 12.71
C ILE A 380 4.62 -12.86 11.67
N PHE A 381 4.07 -11.76 11.18
CA PHE A 381 2.92 -11.80 10.30
C PHE A 381 3.22 -12.35 8.90
N LEU A 382 4.36 -12.00 8.29
CA LEU A 382 4.81 -12.51 6.99
C LEU A 382 5.38 -13.94 7.08
N PHE A 383 6.02 -14.36 8.18
CA PHE A 383 6.45 -15.76 8.30
C PHE A 383 5.28 -16.71 8.55
N TYR A 384 4.35 -16.36 9.45
CA TYR A 384 3.25 -17.26 9.81
C TYR A 384 2.18 -17.42 8.73
N ILE A 385 1.95 -16.40 7.89
CA ILE A 385 1.03 -16.51 6.74
C ILE A 385 1.66 -17.29 5.57
N PHE A 386 2.98 -17.16 5.37
CA PHE A 386 3.62 -17.68 4.15
C PHE A 386 4.38 -19.00 4.36
N VAL A 387 4.70 -19.41 5.61
CA VAL A 387 5.35 -20.70 5.91
C VAL A 387 4.74 -21.37 7.15
N PRO A 388 3.66 -22.16 7.00
CA PRO A 388 3.17 -22.99 8.10
C PRO A 388 4.20 -24.10 8.42
N GLY A 389 4.72 -24.14 9.65
CA GLY A 389 5.42 -25.31 10.19
C GLY A 389 6.95 -25.26 10.38
N SER A 390 7.62 -24.10 10.28
CA SER A 390 9.09 -24.04 10.40
C SER A 390 9.62 -23.04 11.43
N LEU A 391 9.50 -23.38 12.71
CA LEU A 391 10.14 -22.64 13.82
C LEU A 391 11.67 -22.49 13.64
N HIS A 392 12.31 -23.45 12.95
CA HIS A 392 13.76 -23.46 12.73
C HIS A 392 14.24 -22.42 11.69
N LEU A 393 13.39 -22.04 10.73
CA LEU A 393 13.69 -20.99 9.74
C LEU A 393 13.53 -19.59 10.35
N MET A 394 12.62 -19.43 11.32
CA MET A 394 12.42 -18.19 12.08
C MET A 394 13.74 -17.72 12.73
N LEU A 395 14.43 -18.61 13.45
CA LEU A 395 15.69 -18.28 14.12
C LEU A 395 16.83 -17.95 13.15
N TYR A 396 16.87 -18.63 11.99
CA TYR A 396 17.87 -18.37 10.95
C TYR A 396 17.71 -16.98 10.32
N TYR A 397 16.48 -16.57 10.01
CA TYR A 397 16.22 -15.25 9.41
C TYR A 397 16.28 -14.10 10.41
N ILE A 398 15.87 -14.31 11.67
CA ILE A 398 16.14 -13.35 12.76
C ILE A 398 17.65 -13.08 12.83
N ARG A 399 18.48 -14.12 12.71
CA ARG A 399 19.94 -13.99 12.70
C ARG A 399 20.50 -13.31 11.45
N ILE A 400 19.80 -13.31 10.32
CA ILE A 400 20.21 -12.61 9.09
C ILE A 400 19.75 -11.15 9.06
N PHE A 401 18.68 -10.80 9.78
CA PHE A 401 18.14 -9.44 9.78
C PHE A 401 18.66 -8.58 10.95
N ILE A 402 19.08 -9.23 12.04
CA ILE A 402 19.73 -8.57 13.19
C ILE A 402 21.24 -8.35 12.94
N ASN A 403 21.89 -9.25 12.19
CA ASN A 403 23.26 -9.06 11.71
C ASN A 403 23.26 -8.30 10.37
#